data_AF-A0A6N7A7K3-F1
#
_entry.id   AF-A0A6N7A7K3-F1
#
_cell.length_a   1.000
_cell.length_b   1.000
_cell.length_c   1.000
_cell.angle_alpha   90.00
_cell.angle_beta   90.00
_cell.angle_gamma   90.00
#
_symmetry.space_group_name_H-M   'P 1'
#
loop_
_entity.id
_entity.type
_entity.pdbx_description
1 polymer ?
#
loop_
_entity_poly.entity_id
_entity_poly.type
_entity_poly.pdbx_seq_one_letter_code
_entity_poly.pdbx_strand_id
1 'polypeptide(L)'
;MLETDRKLRNQNKLAEMHPVFRAKAAAVLQEMEKAGYRPRVQEAWRSPEDQLKAFRAGATRLQYGFHNVTAADGTKEALAADIIDDDRPDGVKLPYILHLAAAAKNNGLTTGAYFDLAPDKVINLDKALTDQNWSAPVHIGWDPLHVQATGLTPDEAKAGKRPPEPETGNGSGASEEAGSAAGPGTGSAATGGSASPSPSVPGKRRYRLTDLDANQSADFEWSTAFKPVMLLAVPYVSQLGPGADVHRNDCGAACAVMLLRAYLGLTLTPDEFYTRFAIPGDVYLSVPQVRNAMGSLGLLTDFRAGLSLQDVFNTIATGKPLVTLLRYRTLSAAGLTERPFEGPHFAVAVGMDCKYIYLHDPLYSDPAAGEAHAYPLDLFWQAWKDVASDPSLPNPERSAIIPTAGIGFRLARRAKITAQALYVRAVPNVNGKIVATLRRNDIVEIQREMGGWGEIGEERWISLSYTSQVPG
;
A
#
# COMPACT_ATOMS: atom_id res chain seq x y z
N MET A 1 -10.99 10.42 -10.83
CA MET A 1 -10.86 9.64 -9.57
C MET A 1 -11.67 10.33 -8.47
N LEU A 2 -12.12 9.65 -7.39
CA LEU A 2 -12.77 10.36 -6.26
C LEU A 2 -11.76 11.33 -5.61
N GLU A 3 -12.24 12.42 -5.01
CA GLU A 3 -11.36 13.43 -4.42
C GLU A 3 -10.49 12.90 -3.28
N THR A 4 -11.06 12.04 -2.43
CA THR A 4 -10.34 11.36 -1.35
C THR A 4 -9.23 10.47 -1.89
N ASP A 5 -9.50 9.72 -2.96
CA ASP A 5 -8.53 8.80 -3.57
C ASP A 5 -7.41 9.57 -4.28
N ARG A 6 -7.74 10.69 -4.95
CA ARG A 6 -6.76 11.58 -5.58
C ARG A 6 -5.80 12.16 -4.54
N LYS A 7 -6.33 12.65 -3.42
CA LYS A 7 -5.53 13.16 -2.30
C LYS A 7 -4.63 12.09 -1.69
N LEU A 8 -5.16 10.89 -1.45
CA LEU A 8 -4.38 9.76 -0.93
C LEU A 8 -3.29 9.34 -1.93
N ARG A 9 -3.59 9.27 -3.22
CA ARG A 9 -2.59 9.01 -4.26
C ARG A 9 -1.48 10.06 -4.24
N ASN A 10 -1.84 11.34 -4.20
CA ASN A 10 -0.86 12.42 -4.14
C ASN A 10 0.03 12.28 -2.91
N GLN A 11 -0.53 11.99 -1.73
CA GLN A 11 0.24 11.72 -0.51
C GLN A 11 1.23 10.56 -0.69
N ASN A 12 0.77 9.44 -1.25
CA ASN A 12 1.61 8.27 -1.51
C ASN A 12 2.74 8.56 -2.51
N LYS A 13 2.44 9.30 -3.59
CA LYS A 13 3.45 9.66 -4.61
C LYS A 13 4.43 10.71 -4.12
N LEU A 14 3.98 11.67 -3.31
CA LEU A 14 4.86 12.60 -2.60
C LEU A 14 5.84 11.85 -1.68
N ALA A 15 5.42 10.75 -1.04
CA ALA A 15 6.29 9.95 -0.18
C ALA A 15 7.45 9.27 -0.94
N GLU A 16 7.37 9.13 -2.26
CA GLU A 16 8.45 8.60 -3.12
C GLU A 16 9.52 9.65 -3.47
N MET A 17 9.28 10.92 -3.12
CA MET A 17 10.14 12.05 -3.46
C MET A 17 11.10 12.38 -2.32
N HIS A 18 12.27 12.92 -2.67
CA HIS A 18 13.22 13.48 -1.70
C HIS A 18 12.53 14.57 -0.85
N PRO A 19 12.74 14.67 0.48
CA PRO A 19 11.99 15.57 1.36
C PRO A 19 11.93 17.04 0.91
N VAL A 20 13.05 17.59 0.42
CA VAL A 20 13.10 18.97 -0.09
C VAL A 20 12.26 19.14 -1.35
N PHE A 21 12.36 18.20 -2.31
CA PHE A 21 11.56 18.25 -3.54
C PHE A 21 10.08 17.99 -3.24
N ARG A 22 9.78 17.06 -2.34
CA ARG A 22 8.44 16.74 -1.84
C ARG A 22 7.71 17.98 -1.32
N ALA A 23 8.37 18.79 -0.49
CA ALA A 23 7.77 20.01 0.07
C ALA A 23 7.39 20.99 -1.05
N LYS A 24 8.28 21.21 -2.02
CA LYS A 24 8.03 22.08 -3.18
C LYS A 24 6.93 21.53 -4.08
N ALA A 25 6.94 20.24 -4.39
CA ALA A 25 5.90 19.58 -5.19
C ALA A 25 4.53 19.63 -4.51
N ALA A 26 4.47 19.46 -3.17
CA ALA A 26 3.23 19.61 -2.42
C ALA A 26 2.68 21.05 -2.50
N ALA A 27 3.54 22.07 -2.46
CA ALA A 27 3.13 23.46 -2.64
C ALA A 27 2.61 23.74 -4.06
N VAL A 28 3.21 23.13 -5.10
CA VAL A 28 2.67 23.17 -6.47
C VAL A 28 1.26 22.59 -6.53
N LEU A 29 1.01 21.43 -5.91
CA LEU A 29 -0.33 20.82 -5.88
C LEU A 29 -1.35 21.76 -5.20
N GLN A 30 -0.96 22.40 -4.09
CA GLN A 30 -1.83 23.34 -3.38
C GLN A 30 -2.14 24.59 -4.22
N GLU A 31 -1.17 25.13 -4.96
CA GLU A 31 -1.40 26.26 -5.87
C GLU A 31 -2.33 25.89 -7.02
N MET A 32 -2.16 24.70 -7.60
CA MET A 32 -3.06 24.18 -8.65
C MET A 32 -4.48 23.98 -8.14
N GLU A 33 -4.65 23.47 -6.91
CA GLU A 33 -5.96 23.35 -6.25
C GLU A 33 -6.60 24.71 -5.99
N LYS A 34 -5.82 25.71 -5.56
CA LYS A 34 -6.29 27.10 -5.39
C LYS A 34 -6.72 27.74 -6.72
N ALA A 35 -6.09 27.36 -7.82
CA ALA A 35 -6.47 27.76 -9.17
C ALA A 35 -7.72 27.03 -9.70
N GLY A 36 -8.31 26.12 -8.91
CA GLY A 36 -9.55 25.40 -9.24
C GLY A 36 -9.33 24.11 -10.01
N TYR A 37 -8.10 23.60 -10.11
CA TYR A 37 -7.81 22.32 -10.76
C TYR A 37 -7.80 21.16 -9.76
N ARG A 38 -7.85 19.94 -10.29
CA ARG A 38 -7.72 18.69 -9.52
C ARG A 38 -6.42 17.98 -9.89
N PRO A 39 -5.25 18.51 -9.46
CA PRO A 39 -3.95 17.99 -9.88
C PRO A 39 -3.71 16.59 -9.29
N ARG A 40 -3.20 15.67 -10.10
CA ARG A 40 -2.85 14.31 -9.70
C ARG A 40 -1.41 14.03 -10.08
N VAL A 41 -0.62 13.57 -9.10
CA VAL A 41 0.71 13.01 -9.37
C VAL A 41 0.52 11.66 -10.04
N GLN A 42 0.73 11.61 -11.34
CA GLN A 42 0.63 10.39 -12.14
C GLN A 42 1.84 9.50 -11.87
N GLU A 43 3.04 10.06 -11.89
CA GLU A 43 4.28 9.34 -11.60
C GLU A 43 5.21 10.21 -10.76
N ALA A 44 5.92 9.60 -9.82
CA ALA A 44 6.95 10.28 -9.02
C ALA A 44 8.26 9.50 -9.13
N TRP A 45 8.32 8.30 -8.58
CA TRP A 45 9.48 7.44 -8.73
C TRP A 45 9.25 6.33 -9.76
N ARG A 46 10.27 6.09 -10.58
CA ARG A 46 10.30 5.03 -11.60
C ARG A 46 11.45 4.07 -11.29
N SER A 47 11.23 2.78 -11.47
CA SER A 47 12.31 1.80 -11.32
C SER A 47 13.35 1.94 -12.45
N PRO A 48 14.62 1.55 -12.23
CA PRO A 48 15.61 1.50 -13.30
C PRO A 48 15.14 0.67 -14.51
N GLU A 49 14.44 -0.44 -14.27
CA GLU A 49 13.88 -1.28 -15.31
C GLU A 49 12.79 -0.55 -16.11
N ASP A 50 11.86 0.12 -15.42
CA ASP A 50 10.79 0.88 -16.06
C ASP A 50 11.33 2.11 -16.80
N GLN A 51 12.39 2.75 -16.30
CA GLN A 51 13.06 3.83 -17.02
C GLN A 51 13.75 3.32 -18.27
N LEU A 52 14.43 2.18 -18.20
CA LEU A 52 15.05 1.58 -19.37
C LEU A 52 13.99 1.19 -20.41
N LYS A 53 12.83 0.70 -19.97
CA LYS A 53 11.67 0.44 -20.84
C LYS A 53 11.15 1.72 -21.49
N ALA A 54 10.97 2.79 -20.71
CA ALA A 54 10.55 4.10 -21.21
C ALA A 54 11.55 4.68 -22.23
N PHE A 55 12.85 4.53 -21.97
CA PHE A 55 13.92 4.97 -22.87
C PHE A 55 13.86 4.21 -24.19
N ARG A 56 13.75 2.88 -24.14
CA ARG A 56 13.61 2.03 -25.33
C ARG A 56 12.34 2.32 -26.13
N ALA A 57 11.26 2.71 -25.45
CA ALA A 57 10.01 3.12 -26.08
C ALA A 57 10.04 4.56 -26.63
N GLY A 58 11.13 5.30 -26.43
CA GLY A 58 11.26 6.71 -26.85
C GLY A 58 10.47 7.70 -26.00
N ALA A 59 9.86 7.26 -24.88
CA ALA A 59 9.10 8.12 -23.97
C ALA A 59 10.02 9.01 -23.10
N THR A 60 11.31 8.71 -23.04
CA THR A 60 12.33 9.53 -22.38
C THR A 60 13.64 9.42 -23.14
N ARG A 61 14.45 10.49 -23.11
CA ARG A 61 15.79 10.52 -23.72
C ARG A 61 16.89 10.08 -22.77
N LEU A 62 16.57 9.74 -21.52
CA LEU A 62 17.54 9.41 -20.48
C LEU A 62 17.36 7.97 -20.00
N GLN A 63 18.45 7.22 -19.85
CA GLN A 63 18.43 5.92 -19.16
C GLN A 63 18.40 6.08 -17.64
N TYR A 64 18.77 7.26 -17.14
CA TYR A 64 18.66 7.66 -15.75
C TYR A 64 18.16 9.11 -15.70
N GLY A 65 16.99 9.32 -15.10
CA GLY A 65 16.40 10.65 -14.91
C GLY A 65 16.05 10.92 -13.46
N PHE A 66 15.44 12.08 -13.21
CA PHE A 66 15.03 12.47 -11.85
C PHE A 66 13.96 11.58 -11.23
N HIS A 67 13.18 10.86 -12.03
CA HIS A 67 12.27 9.83 -11.53
C HIS A 67 12.99 8.60 -10.94
N ASN A 68 14.25 8.34 -11.30
CA ASN A 68 15.00 7.16 -10.84
C ASN A 68 15.92 7.42 -9.64
N VAL A 69 15.92 8.65 -9.15
CA VAL A 69 16.82 9.02 -8.05
C VAL A 69 16.45 8.20 -6.83
N THR A 70 17.44 7.50 -6.31
CA THR A 70 17.33 6.53 -5.22
C THR A 70 18.55 6.72 -4.32
N ALA A 71 18.35 6.72 -3.00
CA ALA A 71 19.42 6.75 -2.03
C ALA A 71 20.25 5.45 -2.06
N ALA A 72 21.43 5.48 -1.44
CA ALA A 72 22.33 4.32 -1.36
C ALA A 72 21.69 3.10 -0.66
N ASP A 73 20.71 3.33 0.21
CA ASP A 73 19.95 2.29 0.94
C ASP A 73 18.73 1.77 0.14
N GLY A 74 18.50 2.26 -1.08
CA GLY A 74 17.35 1.89 -1.91
C GLY A 74 16.11 2.76 -1.68
N THR A 75 16.16 3.74 -0.78
CA THR A 75 15.03 4.66 -0.55
C THR A 75 14.75 5.48 -1.81
N LYS A 76 13.48 5.54 -2.20
CA LYS A 76 13.03 6.36 -3.33
C LYS A 76 13.20 7.84 -3.00
N GLU A 77 13.94 8.55 -3.84
CA GLU A 77 14.25 9.97 -3.67
C GLU A 77 14.00 10.74 -4.97
N ALA A 78 12.87 10.46 -5.61
CA ALA A 78 12.53 11.10 -6.87
C ALA A 78 12.64 12.64 -6.76
N LEU A 79 13.23 13.23 -7.79
CA LEU A 79 13.41 14.68 -7.95
C LEU A 79 12.55 15.22 -9.11
N ALA A 80 11.61 14.42 -9.58
CA ALA A 80 10.63 14.78 -10.60
C ALA A 80 9.27 14.14 -10.33
N ALA A 81 8.24 14.73 -10.93
CA ALA A 81 6.85 14.31 -10.85
C ALA A 81 6.11 14.65 -12.15
N ASP A 82 5.29 13.72 -12.64
CA ASP A 82 4.37 13.98 -13.74
C ASP A 82 3.02 14.35 -13.13
N ILE A 83 2.57 15.61 -13.31
CA ILE A 83 1.38 16.16 -12.65
C ILE A 83 0.30 16.48 -13.68
N ILE A 84 -0.80 15.73 -13.66
CA ILE A 84 -1.88 15.80 -14.64
C ILE A 84 -3.18 16.33 -14.01
N ASP A 85 -4.11 16.80 -14.85
CA ASP A 85 -5.46 17.17 -14.41
C ASP A 85 -6.33 15.92 -14.29
N ASP A 86 -6.79 15.59 -13.07
CA ASP A 86 -7.59 14.39 -12.83
C ASP A 86 -8.98 14.45 -13.48
N ASP A 87 -9.49 15.65 -13.74
CA ASP A 87 -10.77 15.82 -14.46
C ASP A 87 -10.62 15.55 -15.96
N ARG A 88 -9.40 15.64 -16.50
CA ARG A 88 -9.11 15.54 -17.94
C ARG A 88 -7.78 14.81 -18.19
N PRO A 89 -7.65 13.54 -17.79
CA PRO A 89 -6.38 12.80 -17.85
C PRO A 89 -5.84 12.65 -19.28
N ASP A 90 -6.72 12.57 -20.28
CA ASP A 90 -6.36 12.35 -21.69
C ASP A 90 -6.41 13.62 -22.57
N GLY A 91 -6.66 14.79 -21.96
CA GLY A 91 -7.09 15.99 -22.70
C GLY A 91 -6.57 17.30 -22.11
N VAL A 92 -5.27 17.35 -21.80
CA VAL A 92 -4.62 18.52 -21.19
C VAL A 92 -4.83 19.78 -22.02
N LYS A 93 -5.25 20.84 -21.35
CA LYS A 93 -5.49 22.16 -21.96
C LYS A 93 -4.34 23.11 -21.64
N LEU A 94 -4.07 24.03 -22.56
CA LEU A 94 -3.03 25.05 -22.40
C LEU A 94 -3.13 25.84 -21.07
N PRO A 95 -4.32 26.27 -20.59
CA PRO A 95 -4.43 26.94 -19.28
C PRO A 95 -3.88 26.11 -18.13
N TYR A 96 -4.13 24.80 -18.10
CA TYR A 96 -3.60 23.91 -17.06
C TYR A 96 -2.07 23.87 -17.09
N ILE A 97 -1.48 23.76 -18.29
CA ILE A 97 -0.02 23.74 -18.46
C ILE A 97 0.60 25.05 -17.96
N LEU A 98 -0.01 26.19 -18.29
CA LEU A 98 0.49 27.50 -17.86
C LEU A 98 0.36 27.68 -16.35
N HIS A 99 -0.74 27.26 -15.74
CA HIS A 99 -0.88 27.26 -14.28
C HIS A 99 0.14 26.34 -13.61
N LEU A 100 0.39 25.15 -14.16
CA LEU A 100 1.39 24.22 -13.62
C LEU A 100 2.80 24.80 -13.72
N ALA A 101 3.13 25.43 -14.86
CA ALA A 101 4.42 26.09 -15.06
C ALA A 101 4.61 27.27 -14.10
N ALA A 102 3.58 28.10 -13.89
CA ALA A 102 3.61 29.18 -12.91
C ALA A 102 3.80 28.64 -11.48
N ALA A 103 3.01 27.65 -11.08
CA ALA A 103 3.09 27.05 -9.75
C ALA A 103 4.46 26.40 -9.49
N ALA A 104 5.01 25.68 -10.47
CA ALA A 104 6.35 25.13 -10.38
C ALA A 104 7.40 26.22 -10.21
N LYS A 105 7.35 27.28 -11.03
CA LYS A 105 8.29 28.43 -10.96
C LYS A 105 8.23 29.14 -9.61
N ASN A 106 7.02 29.40 -9.08
CA ASN A 106 6.81 30.01 -7.77
C ASN A 106 7.45 29.21 -6.63
N ASN A 107 7.54 27.88 -6.79
CA ASN A 107 8.12 26.97 -5.82
C ASN A 107 9.57 26.57 -6.13
N GLY A 108 10.24 27.30 -7.03
CA GLY A 108 11.65 27.06 -7.39
C GLY A 108 11.88 25.73 -8.13
N LEU A 109 10.86 25.24 -8.82
CA LEU A 109 10.91 24.07 -9.70
C LEU A 109 10.85 24.52 -11.17
N THR A 110 11.13 23.59 -12.08
CA THR A 110 10.93 23.81 -13.52
C THR A 110 10.00 22.75 -14.08
N THR A 111 9.48 22.99 -15.28
CA THR A 111 8.63 22.04 -15.98
C THR A 111 9.17 21.75 -17.37
N GLY A 112 8.80 20.59 -17.92
CA GLY A 112 9.15 20.27 -19.30
C GLY A 112 8.43 21.13 -20.35
N ALA A 113 7.57 22.07 -19.91
CA ALA A 113 7.04 23.12 -20.78
C ALA A 113 8.14 24.05 -21.31
N TYR A 114 9.31 24.08 -20.67
CA TYR A 114 10.48 24.84 -21.11
C TYR A 114 11.47 24.01 -21.97
N PHE A 115 11.30 22.69 -22.06
CA PHE A 115 12.27 21.83 -22.73
C PHE A 115 12.26 22.03 -24.24
N ASP A 116 13.46 22.17 -24.82
CA ASP A 116 13.70 22.42 -26.25
C ASP A 116 13.04 23.71 -26.80
N LEU A 117 12.62 24.64 -25.95
CA LEU A 117 12.14 25.95 -26.39
C LEU A 117 13.29 26.89 -26.77
N ALA A 118 13.15 27.56 -27.91
CA ALA A 118 14.06 28.63 -28.29
C ALA A 118 13.95 29.84 -27.33
N PRO A 119 15.01 30.65 -27.14
CA PRO A 119 15.02 31.74 -26.16
C PRO A 119 13.87 32.75 -26.31
N ASP A 120 13.46 33.08 -27.53
CA ASP A 120 12.31 33.97 -27.80
C ASP A 120 10.99 33.36 -27.31
N LYS A 121 10.84 32.04 -27.39
CA LYS A 121 9.66 31.31 -26.91
C LYS A 121 9.63 31.23 -25.39
N VAL A 122 10.79 31.07 -24.75
CA VAL A 122 10.92 31.12 -23.29
C VAL A 122 10.48 32.50 -22.77
N ILE A 123 10.92 33.59 -23.41
CA ILE A 123 10.51 34.96 -23.05
C ILE A 123 8.98 35.11 -23.16
N ASN A 124 8.37 34.62 -24.24
CA ASN A 124 6.92 34.69 -24.41
C ASN A 124 6.15 33.87 -23.37
N LEU A 125 6.65 32.68 -23.04
CA LEU A 125 6.08 31.85 -21.97
C LEU A 125 6.17 32.56 -20.62
N ASP A 126 7.36 33.05 -20.25
CA ASP A 126 7.56 33.78 -18.99
C ASP A 126 6.71 35.05 -18.90
N LYS A 127 6.53 35.76 -20.02
CA LYS A 127 5.59 36.88 -20.09
C LYS A 127 4.15 36.45 -19.82
N ALA A 128 3.69 35.37 -20.45
CA ALA A 128 2.34 34.84 -20.21
C ALA A 128 2.12 34.43 -18.75
N LEU A 129 3.12 33.81 -18.10
CA LEU A 129 3.04 33.45 -16.68
C LEU A 129 3.02 34.69 -15.78
N THR A 130 3.87 35.68 -16.06
CA THR A 130 3.96 36.94 -15.29
C THR A 130 2.67 37.75 -15.39
N ASP A 131 2.09 37.82 -16.60
CA ASP A 131 0.84 38.53 -16.86
C ASP A 131 -0.41 37.71 -16.43
N GLN A 132 -0.23 36.49 -15.93
CA GLN A 132 -1.29 35.53 -15.61
C GLN A 132 -2.26 35.31 -16.79
N ASN A 133 -1.74 35.34 -18.02
CA ASN A 133 -2.51 35.14 -19.24
C ASN A 133 -2.56 33.67 -19.62
N TRP A 134 -3.51 32.93 -19.02
CA TRP A 134 -3.67 31.49 -19.17
C TRP A 134 -4.17 31.02 -20.54
N SER A 135 -4.54 31.94 -21.44
CA SER A 135 -4.95 31.66 -22.81
C SER A 135 -3.99 32.23 -23.85
N ALA A 136 -2.82 32.72 -23.44
CA ALA A 136 -1.82 33.27 -24.35
C ALA A 136 -1.39 32.24 -25.42
N PRO A 137 -1.29 32.64 -26.69
CA PRO A 137 -0.82 31.75 -27.75
C PRO A 137 0.70 31.58 -27.66
N VAL A 138 1.14 30.71 -26.75
CA VAL A 138 2.57 30.41 -26.52
C VAL A 138 2.92 29.01 -27.00
N HIS A 139 4.20 28.83 -27.34
CA HIS A 139 4.74 27.50 -27.61
C HIS A 139 5.11 26.82 -26.30
N ILE A 140 4.91 25.50 -26.28
CA ILE A 140 5.13 24.65 -25.11
C ILE A 140 6.13 23.56 -25.49
N GLY A 141 7.06 23.26 -24.59
CA GLY A 141 8.03 22.17 -24.72
C GLY A 141 7.42 20.77 -24.75
N TRP A 142 8.27 19.76 -24.95
CA TRP A 142 7.81 18.41 -25.31
C TRP A 142 7.25 17.56 -24.15
N ASP A 143 7.47 17.95 -22.89
CA ASP A 143 6.95 17.23 -21.72
C ASP A 143 6.31 18.18 -20.69
N PRO A 144 5.20 18.84 -21.04
CA PRO A 144 4.69 19.98 -20.27
C PRO A 144 4.16 19.67 -18.87
N LEU A 145 3.87 18.40 -18.59
CA LEU A 145 3.32 17.95 -17.31
C LEU A 145 4.39 17.48 -16.33
N HIS A 146 5.61 17.31 -16.82
CA HIS A 146 6.76 16.96 -16.03
C HIS A 146 7.21 18.17 -15.21
N VAL A 147 7.36 17.97 -13.91
CA VAL A 147 7.89 18.95 -12.95
C VAL A 147 9.13 18.35 -12.31
N GLN A 148 10.23 19.11 -12.26
CA GLN A 148 11.49 18.63 -11.70
C GLN A 148 12.23 19.69 -10.89
N ALA A 149 13.18 19.23 -10.06
CA ALA A 149 14.09 20.07 -9.32
C ALA A 149 14.98 20.93 -10.25
N THR A 150 15.37 22.12 -9.76
CA THR A 150 16.28 23.05 -10.43
C THR A 150 17.65 23.03 -9.77
N GLY A 151 18.68 23.54 -10.46
CA GLY A 151 20.02 23.71 -9.89
C GLY A 151 20.86 22.43 -9.76
N LEU A 152 20.41 21.33 -10.37
CA LEU A 152 21.16 20.09 -10.46
C LEU A 152 20.88 19.33 -11.76
N THR A 153 21.81 18.49 -12.20
CA THR A 153 21.62 17.59 -13.36
C THR A 153 21.28 16.16 -12.90
N PRO A 154 20.71 15.32 -13.79
CA PRO A 154 20.50 13.89 -13.48
C PRO A 154 21.78 13.16 -13.09
N ASP A 155 22.92 13.47 -13.71
CA ASP A 155 24.20 12.86 -13.39
C ASP A 155 24.70 13.27 -12.00
N GLU A 156 24.53 14.54 -11.62
CA GLU A 156 24.84 14.99 -10.26
C GLU A 156 23.93 14.32 -9.23
N ALA A 157 22.64 14.16 -9.52
CA ALA A 157 21.72 13.43 -8.65
C ALA A 157 22.09 11.95 -8.52
N LYS A 158 22.56 11.33 -9.61
CA LYS A 158 23.09 9.97 -9.61
C LYS A 158 24.33 9.84 -8.73
N ALA A 159 25.17 10.87 -8.70
CA ALA A 159 26.33 10.95 -7.82
C ALA A 159 25.97 11.26 -6.35
N GLY A 160 24.68 11.41 -6.01
CA GLY A 160 24.20 11.63 -4.64
C GLY A 160 23.92 13.09 -4.30
N LYS A 161 24.11 14.05 -5.22
CA LYS A 161 23.73 15.45 -4.99
C LYS A 161 22.22 15.54 -4.82
N ARG A 162 21.76 16.38 -3.89
CA ARG A 162 20.33 16.63 -3.64
C ARG A 162 20.05 18.14 -3.63
N PRO A 163 18.79 18.56 -3.86
CA PRO A 163 18.41 19.95 -3.67
C PRO A 163 18.76 20.42 -2.25
N PRO A 164 19.31 21.63 -2.08
CA PRO A 164 19.67 22.14 -0.77
C PRO A 164 18.42 22.28 0.11
N GLU A 165 18.57 21.99 1.40
CA GLU A 165 17.50 22.27 2.38
C GLU A 165 17.17 23.76 2.37
N PRO A 166 15.90 24.14 2.58
CA PRO A 166 15.56 25.54 2.73
C PRO A 166 16.35 26.11 3.91
N GLU A 167 17.17 27.13 3.66
CA GLU A 167 17.94 27.80 4.72
C GLU A 167 16.98 28.23 5.83
N THR A 168 17.10 27.61 7.00
CA THR A 168 16.47 28.15 8.21
C THR A 168 17.14 29.48 8.47
N GLY A 169 16.47 30.58 8.14
CA GLY A 169 16.99 31.93 8.28
C GLY A 169 17.51 32.18 9.70
N ASN A 170 18.82 32.14 9.83
CA ASN A 170 19.55 32.84 10.88
C ASN A 170 20.77 33.45 10.20
N GLY A 171 20.64 34.73 9.85
CA GLY A 171 21.74 35.48 9.26
C GLY A 171 22.87 35.67 10.27
N SER A 172 24.08 35.37 9.83
CA SER A 172 25.26 36.17 10.12
C SER A 172 26.31 35.83 9.07
N GLY A 173 26.79 36.84 8.37
CA GLY A 173 27.54 36.71 7.12
C GLY A 173 29.02 36.34 7.27
N ALA A 174 29.69 36.52 6.12
CA ALA A 174 31.13 36.55 5.85
C ALA A 174 31.74 35.26 5.27
N SER A 175 31.76 35.26 3.92
CA SER A 175 32.93 35.02 3.05
C SER A 175 34.11 34.21 3.58
N GLU A 176 34.55 33.22 2.79
CA GLU A 176 35.86 33.32 2.09
C GLU A 176 36.00 32.25 1.00
N GLU A 177 36.42 32.70 -0.18
CA GLU A 177 36.89 31.91 -1.31
C GLU A 177 38.31 31.40 -1.08
N ALA A 178 38.60 30.17 -1.52
CA ALA A 178 39.84 29.70 -2.18
C ALA A 178 39.73 28.17 -2.26
N GLY A 179 39.95 27.44 -3.36
CA GLY A 179 40.68 27.70 -4.59
C GLY A 179 41.62 26.51 -4.83
N SER A 180 41.60 25.91 -6.04
CA SER A 180 42.72 25.17 -6.66
C SER A 180 43.12 23.80 -6.02
N ALA A 181 43.55 22.73 -6.70
CA ALA A 181 43.73 22.35 -8.11
C ALA A 181 44.00 20.83 -8.20
N ALA A 182 43.94 20.35 -9.45
CA ALA A 182 44.42 19.09 -10.04
C ALA A 182 45.58 18.36 -9.33
N GLY A 183 45.58 17.03 -9.35
CA GLY A 183 46.42 16.29 -10.31
C GLY A 183 46.71 14.84 -9.90
N PRO A 184 47.25 13.99 -10.81
CA PRO A 184 46.79 12.60 -11.02
C PRO A 184 47.88 11.52 -10.78
N GLY A 185 47.48 10.24 -10.84
CA GLY A 185 48.40 9.08 -11.00
C GLY A 185 47.64 7.75 -10.86
N THR A 186 47.39 6.97 -11.93
CA THR A 186 48.23 5.84 -12.43
C THR A 186 48.54 4.81 -11.34
N GLY A 187 48.24 3.52 -11.43
CA GLY A 187 47.77 2.63 -12.48
C GLY A 187 48.05 1.18 -12.05
N SER A 188 47.73 0.25 -12.95
CA SER A 188 48.12 -1.17 -13.00
C SER A 188 47.16 -2.23 -12.43
N ALA A 189 46.75 -3.07 -13.37
CA ALA A 189 46.02 -4.32 -13.24
C ALA A 189 46.98 -5.49 -13.03
N ALA A 190 46.49 -6.59 -12.43
CA ALA A 190 46.78 -7.96 -12.86
C ALA A 190 45.98 -9.01 -12.06
N THR A 191 45.04 -9.65 -12.76
CA THR A 191 44.80 -11.11 -12.87
C THR A 191 44.62 -12.01 -11.64
N GLY A 192 43.48 -12.72 -11.65
CA GLY A 192 43.47 -14.19 -11.56
C GLY A 192 42.66 -14.80 -10.42
N GLY A 193 41.63 -15.60 -10.74
CA GLY A 193 41.05 -16.55 -9.80
C GLY A 193 39.54 -16.80 -9.95
N SER A 194 39.19 -17.74 -10.83
CA SER A 194 37.86 -18.37 -10.88
C SER A 194 37.60 -19.18 -9.61
N ALA A 195 36.51 -18.88 -8.91
CA ALA A 195 35.83 -19.79 -7.99
C ALA A 195 34.34 -19.41 -7.90
N SER A 196 33.47 -20.32 -8.33
CA SER A 196 32.02 -20.22 -8.14
C SER A 196 31.68 -20.17 -6.65
N PRO A 197 30.83 -19.24 -6.18
CA PRO A 197 30.29 -19.34 -4.83
C PRO A 197 29.01 -20.18 -4.84
N SER A 198 29.00 -21.24 -4.04
CA SER A 198 27.78 -21.85 -3.51
C SER A 198 26.93 -20.80 -2.79
N PRO A 199 25.58 -20.95 -2.77
CA PRO A 199 24.69 -19.95 -2.20
C PRO A 199 24.86 -19.90 -0.68
N SER A 200 25.37 -18.78 -0.17
CA SER A 200 25.41 -18.50 1.26
C SER A 200 23.99 -18.27 1.78
N VAL A 201 23.61 -19.00 2.83
CA VAL A 201 22.40 -18.78 3.61
C VAL A 201 22.34 -17.30 4.06
N PRO A 202 21.20 -16.58 3.91
CA PRO A 202 21.10 -15.18 4.33
C PRO A 202 21.35 -15.04 5.83
N GLY A 203 22.33 -14.20 6.19
CA GLY A 203 22.63 -13.88 7.59
C GLY A 203 21.46 -13.16 8.27
N LYS A 204 21.15 -13.54 9.52
CA LYS A 204 20.15 -12.88 10.35
C LYS A 204 20.53 -11.41 10.56
N ARG A 205 19.63 -10.50 10.22
CA ARG A 205 19.76 -9.04 10.40
C ARG A 205 19.04 -8.63 11.68
N ARG A 206 19.62 -7.68 12.41
CA ARG A 206 19.00 -7.06 13.60
C ARG A 206 18.13 -5.89 13.19
N TYR A 207 16.92 -5.86 13.72
CA TYR A 207 15.96 -4.80 13.52
C TYR A 207 15.55 -4.24 14.87
N ARG A 208 15.54 -2.91 14.99
CA ARG A 208 15.04 -2.19 16.17
C ARG A 208 13.68 -1.61 15.82
N LEU A 209 12.62 -2.17 16.38
CA LEU A 209 11.30 -1.55 16.31
C LEU A 209 11.19 -0.53 17.43
N THR A 210 10.72 0.66 17.09
CA THR A 210 10.42 1.73 18.05
C THR A 210 8.95 2.09 17.93
N ASP A 211 8.21 1.87 19.00
CA ASP A 211 6.88 2.42 19.18
C ASP A 211 7.04 3.92 19.47
N LEU A 212 6.64 4.75 18.51
CA LEU A 212 6.82 6.20 18.58
C LEU A 212 5.81 6.87 19.52
N ASP A 213 4.71 6.19 19.86
CA ASP A 213 3.68 6.70 20.75
C ASP A 213 4.00 6.37 22.21
N ALA A 214 4.60 5.20 22.46
CA ALA A 214 5.06 4.78 23.80
C ALA A 214 6.54 5.11 24.07
N ASN A 215 7.29 5.55 23.05
CA ASN A 215 8.75 5.74 23.06
C ASN A 215 9.51 4.52 23.60
N GLN A 216 9.04 3.32 23.29
CA GLN A 216 9.66 2.04 23.67
C GLN A 216 10.26 1.37 22.44
N SER A 217 11.43 0.75 22.61
CA SER A 217 12.08 0.00 21.53
C SER A 217 12.32 -1.45 21.92
N ALA A 218 12.14 -2.36 20.96
CA ALA A 218 12.48 -3.77 21.08
C ALA A 218 13.33 -4.20 19.88
N ASP A 219 14.36 -5.02 20.15
CA ASP A 219 15.30 -5.52 19.15
C ASP A 219 14.95 -6.97 18.76
N PHE A 220 14.90 -7.25 17.45
CA PHE A 220 14.59 -8.56 16.89
C PHE A 220 15.66 -9.01 15.89
N GLU A 221 15.89 -10.32 15.76
CA GLU A 221 16.79 -10.90 14.76
C GLU A 221 16.03 -11.78 13.77
N TRP A 222 16.01 -11.39 12.50
CA TRP A 222 15.30 -12.11 11.43
C TRP A 222 16.14 -12.24 10.15
N SER A 223 15.87 -13.27 9.34
CA SER A 223 16.67 -13.65 8.17
C SER A 223 16.23 -13.03 6.83
N THR A 224 15.12 -12.27 6.75
CA THR A 224 14.57 -11.73 5.49
C THR A 224 14.14 -10.25 5.59
N ALA A 225 14.10 -9.54 4.44
CA ALA A 225 13.84 -8.10 4.33
C ALA A 225 12.37 -7.79 3.95
N PHE A 226 11.74 -6.87 4.69
CA PHE A 226 10.47 -6.14 4.48
C PHE A 226 9.30 -6.86 3.75
N LYS A 227 8.28 -7.28 4.53
CA LYS A 227 6.93 -7.67 4.06
C LYS A 227 6.08 -6.43 3.67
N PRO A 228 5.03 -6.55 2.83
CA PRO A 228 4.33 -5.43 2.20
C PRO A 228 3.45 -4.61 3.15
N VAL A 229 2.95 -3.49 2.61
CA VAL A 229 1.86 -2.65 3.12
C VAL A 229 0.76 -3.54 3.75
N MET A 230 0.82 -3.62 5.08
CA MET A 230 -0.04 -4.35 6.02
C MET A 230 -0.60 -5.69 5.52
N LEU A 231 0.09 -6.79 5.83
CA LEU A 231 -0.58 -8.08 5.96
C LEU A 231 -1.73 -7.95 6.95
N LEU A 232 -2.91 -8.41 6.56
CA LEU A 232 -4.07 -8.46 7.42
C LEU A 232 -3.79 -9.40 8.59
N ALA A 233 -4.15 -8.96 9.81
CA ALA A 233 -3.93 -9.71 11.05
C ALA A 233 -4.91 -10.88 11.18
N VAL A 234 -4.75 -11.88 10.31
CA VAL A 234 -5.49 -13.14 10.35
C VAL A 234 -4.59 -14.19 10.99
N PRO A 235 -5.02 -14.87 12.06
CA PRO A 235 -4.22 -15.96 12.64
C PRO A 235 -4.16 -17.15 11.68
N TYR A 236 -2.95 -17.63 11.40
CA TYR A 236 -2.74 -18.82 10.58
C TYR A 236 -3.20 -20.11 11.29
N VAL A 237 -3.74 -21.04 10.50
CA VAL A 237 -4.12 -22.39 10.93
C VAL A 237 -3.71 -23.39 9.85
N SER A 238 -2.82 -24.32 10.19
CA SER A 238 -2.46 -25.43 9.29
C SER A 238 -3.55 -26.50 9.34
N GLN A 239 -3.82 -27.12 8.19
CA GLN A 239 -4.64 -28.32 8.07
C GLN A 239 -3.83 -29.62 8.29
N LEU A 240 -2.51 -29.49 8.51
CA LEU A 240 -1.58 -30.58 8.81
C LEU A 240 -1.06 -30.51 10.25
N GLY A 241 -1.54 -29.53 11.02
CA GLY A 241 -1.10 -29.25 12.37
C GLY A 241 -2.04 -29.82 13.44
N PRO A 242 -1.72 -29.60 14.73
CA PRO A 242 -2.51 -30.13 15.84
C PRO A 242 -3.99 -29.68 15.78
N GLY A 243 -4.91 -30.65 15.89
CA GLY A 243 -6.36 -30.39 15.79
C GLY A 243 -6.90 -30.41 14.35
N ALA A 244 -6.12 -30.92 13.41
CA ALA A 244 -6.49 -31.26 12.04
C ALA A 244 -6.08 -32.71 11.70
N ASP A 245 -6.19 -33.60 12.69
CA ASP A 245 -5.63 -34.95 12.63
C ASP A 245 -6.62 -35.96 12.01
N VAL A 246 -7.91 -35.61 11.96
CA VAL A 246 -8.98 -36.55 11.62
C VAL A 246 -9.35 -36.51 10.13
N HIS A 247 -9.17 -35.36 9.48
CA HIS A 247 -9.64 -35.11 8.10
C HIS A 247 -8.51 -34.61 7.20
N ARG A 248 -8.57 -34.92 5.89
CA ARG A 248 -7.56 -34.52 4.89
C ARG A 248 -8.06 -33.46 3.92
N ASN A 249 -9.38 -33.31 3.77
CA ASN A 249 -10.03 -32.34 2.89
C ASN A 249 -10.57 -31.11 3.65
N ASP A 250 -9.86 -30.70 4.68
CA ASP A 250 -10.24 -29.71 5.68
C ASP A 250 -9.69 -28.31 5.41
N CYS A 251 -9.08 -28.07 4.23
CA CYS A 251 -8.59 -26.74 3.81
C CYS A 251 -9.65 -25.64 3.96
N GLY A 252 -10.92 -25.95 3.63
CA GLY A 252 -12.05 -25.04 3.80
C GLY A 252 -12.39 -24.77 5.27
N ALA A 253 -12.27 -25.78 6.15
CA ALA A 253 -12.48 -25.63 7.58
C ALA A 253 -11.34 -24.82 8.22
N ALA A 254 -10.09 -25.09 7.85
CA ALA A 254 -8.94 -24.31 8.28
C ALA A 254 -9.10 -22.82 7.91
N CYS A 255 -9.47 -22.52 6.66
CA CYS A 255 -9.74 -21.14 6.23
C CYS A 255 -10.89 -20.48 7.02
N ALA A 256 -11.98 -21.21 7.27
CA ALA A 256 -13.10 -20.71 8.07
C ALA A 256 -12.67 -20.39 9.50
N VAL A 257 -11.90 -21.28 10.11
CA VAL A 257 -11.35 -21.12 11.45
C VAL A 257 -10.42 -19.90 11.53
N MET A 258 -9.55 -19.67 10.55
CA MET A 258 -8.69 -18.48 10.49
C MET A 258 -9.52 -17.18 10.57
N LEU A 259 -10.60 -17.11 9.78
CA LEU A 259 -11.51 -15.96 9.78
C LEU A 259 -12.29 -15.84 11.11
N LEU A 260 -12.80 -16.95 11.66
CA LEU A 260 -13.50 -16.94 12.96
C LEU A 260 -12.58 -16.50 14.10
N ARG A 261 -11.30 -16.90 14.08
CA ARG A 261 -10.26 -16.41 15.00
C ARG A 261 -10.06 -14.90 14.84
N ALA A 262 -9.87 -14.43 13.61
CA ALA A 262 -9.60 -13.02 13.31
C ALA A 262 -10.75 -12.09 13.70
N TYR A 263 -12.00 -12.48 13.44
CA TYR A 263 -13.17 -11.62 13.63
C TYR A 263 -13.85 -11.78 14.99
N LEU A 264 -13.89 -12.99 15.53
CA LEU A 264 -14.67 -13.33 16.72
C LEU A 264 -13.81 -13.77 17.90
N GLY A 265 -12.50 -13.94 17.71
CA GLY A 265 -11.59 -14.42 18.76
C GLY A 265 -11.81 -15.87 19.17
N LEU A 266 -12.51 -16.67 18.34
CA LEU A 266 -12.82 -18.07 18.65
C LEU A 266 -11.59 -18.95 18.45
N THR A 267 -11.22 -19.78 19.42
CA THR A 267 -10.06 -20.70 19.34
C THR A 267 -10.45 -22.09 18.84
N LEU A 268 -11.28 -22.17 17.80
CA LEU A 268 -11.72 -23.44 17.22
C LEU A 268 -10.58 -24.10 16.43
N THR A 269 -10.50 -25.43 16.41
CA THR A 269 -9.62 -26.22 15.51
C THR A 269 -10.38 -26.75 14.29
N PRO A 270 -9.72 -27.17 13.20
CA PRO A 270 -10.38 -27.82 12.06
C PRO A 270 -11.24 -29.04 12.45
N ASP A 271 -10.75 -29.94 13.30
CA ASP A 271 -11.51 -31.12 13.73
C ASP A 271 -12.74 -30.74 14.59
N GLU A 272 -12.60 -29.76 15.47
CA GLU A 272 -13.73 -29.22 16.24
C GLU A 272 -14.73 -28.51 15.34
N PHE A 273 -14.29 -27.90 14.24
CA PHE A 273 -15.17 -27.31 13.24
C PHE A 273 -16.04 -28.40 12.57
N TYR A 274 -15.43 -29.51 12.12
CA TYR A 274 -16.17 -30.65 11.56
C TYR A 274 -17.17 -31.22 12.56
N THR A 275 -16.75 -31.41 13.81
CA THR A 275 -17.59 -31.91 14.89
C THR A 275 -18.78 -30.98 15.16
N ARG A 276 -18.51 -29.68 15.28
CA ARG A 276 -19.53 -28.66 15.61
C ARG A 276 -20.61 -28.54 14.56
N PHE A 277 -20.26 -28.72 13.29
CA PHE A 277 -21.20 -28.62 12.17
C PHE A 277 -21.70 -29.96 11.65
N ALA A 278 -21.38 -31.05 12.35
CA ALA A 278 -21.77 -32.42 12.00
C ALA A 278 -21.48 -32.77 10.53
N ILE A 279 -20.31 -32.36 10.03
CA ILE A 279 -19.90 -32.61 8.65
C ILE A 279 -19.49 -34.09 8.53
N PRO A 280 -20.14 -34.89 7.66
CA PRO A 280 -19.87 -36.31 7.57
C PRO A 280 -18.64 -36.61 6.71
N GLY A 281 -17.76 -37.47 7.22
CA GLY A 281 -16.63 -38.03 6.48
C GLY A 281 -15.57 -37.00 6.08
N ASP A 282 -14.75 -37.36 5.09
CA ASP A 282 -13.63 -36.55 4.61
C ASP A 282 -13.93 -35.98 3.22
N VAL A 283 -15.02 -35.21 3.13
CA VAL A 283 -15.49 -34.59 1.88
C VAL A 283 -15.01 -33.15 1.73
N TYR A 284 -14.82 -32.70 0.49
CA TYR A 284 -14.57 -31.28 0.21
C TYR A 284 -15.74 -30.42 0.69
N LEU A 285 -15.43 -29.36 1.43
CA LEU A 285 -16.42 -28.37 1.82
C LEU A 285 -16.75 -27.47 0.63
N SER A 286 -18.01 -27.42 0.24
CA SER A 286 -18.48 -26.44 -0.73
C SER A 286 -18.50 -25.03 -0.15
N VAL A 287 -18.40 -24.01 -1.02
CA VAL A 287 -18.52 -22.60 -0.63
C VAL A 287 -19.76 -22.32 0.23
N PRO A 288 -20.97 -22.80 -0.11
CA PRO A 288 -22.15 -22.62 0.76
C PRO A 288 -21.99 -23.22 2.15
N GLN A 289 -21.39 -24.41 2.28
CA GLN A 289 -21.17 -25.03 3.60
C GLN A 289 -20.22 -24.19 4.46
N VAL A 290 -19.11 -23.73 3.88
CA VAL A 290 -18.14 -22.88 4.58
C VAL A 290 -18.80 -21.57 5.05
N ARG A 291 -19.58 -20.91 4.17
CA ARG A 291 -20.29 -19.66 4.49
C ARG A 291 -21.37 -19.85 5.55
N ASN A 292 -22.19 -20.89 5.43
CA ASN A 292 -23.28 -21.15 6.38
C ASN A 292 -22.73 -21.45 7.78
N ALA A 293 -21.63 -22.21 7.87
CA ALA A 293 -20.94 -22.48 9.12
C ALA A 293 -20.43 -21.18 9.78
N MET A 294 -19.71 -20.32 9.03
CA MET A 294 -19.26 -19.02 9.56
C MET A 294 -20.43 -18.10 9.95
N GLY A 295 -21.48 -18.04 9.12
CA GLY A 295 -22.67 -17.22 9.36
C GLY A 295 -23.42 -17.63 10.63
N SER A 296 -23.53 -18.94 10.91
CA SER A 296 -24.18 -19.46 12.13
C SER A 296 -23.45 -19.06 13.42
N LEU A 297 -22.17 -18.70 13.33
CA LEU A 297 -21.36 -18.19 14.44
C LEU A 297 -21.31 -16.65 14.49
N GLY A 298 -22.02 -15.97 13.60
CA GLY A 298 -22.12 -14.51 13.58
C GLY A 298 -21.12 -13.81 12.64
N LEU A 299 -20.33 -14.55 11.85
CA LEU A 299 -19.48 -13.95 10.82
C LEU A 299 -20.23 -13.88 9.48
N LEU A 300 -20.72 -12.69 9.14
CA LEU A 300 -21.40 -12.43 7.88
C LEU A 300 -20.40 -12.37 6.71
N THR A 301 -20.69 -13.12 5.65
CA THR A 301 -19.85 -13.19 4.45
C THR A 301 -20.68 -13.09 3.18
N ASP A 302 -20.10 -12.43 2.18
CA ASP A 302 -20.60 -12.40 0.82
C ASP A 302 -19.80 -13.37 -0.07
N PHE A 303 -20.39 -13.80 -1.18
CA PHE A 303 -19.72 -14.58 -2.21
C PHE A 303 -19.75 -13.83 -3.53
N ARG A 304 -18.56 -13.52 -4.05
CA ARG A 304 -18.42 -12.82 -5.33
C ARG A 304 -17.61 -13.69 -6.28
N ALA A 305 -17.96 -13.63 -7.57
CA ALA A 305 -17.30 -14.34 -8.66
C ALA A 305 -16.87 -13.38 -9.76
N GLY A 306 -15.96 -13.81 -10.64
CA GLY A 306 -15.47 -12.98 -11.75
C GLY A 306 -14.64 -11.77 -11.31
N LEU A 307 -14.08 -11.79 -10.12
CA LEU A 307 -13.33 -10.68 -9.53
C LEU A 307 -12.09 -10.34 -10.37
N SER A 308 -11.76 -9.05 -10.45
CA SER A 308 -10.50 -8.55 -11.02
C SER A 308 -9.41 -8.49 -9.95
N LEU A 309 -8.14 -8.38 -10.36
CA LEU A 309 -7.04 -8.10 -9.42
C LEU A 309 -7.24 -6.75 -8.71
N GLN A 310 -7.90 -5.79 -9.36
CA GLN A 310 -8.27 -4.53 -8.73
C GLN A 310 -9.32 -4.72 -7.63
N ASP A 311 -10.31 -5.61 -7.82
CA ASP A 311 -11.26 -5.96 -6.76
C ASP A 311 -10.57 -6.62 -5.57
N VAL A 312 -9.63 -7.53 -5.82
CA VAL A 312 -8.82 -8.18 -4.77
C VAL A 312 -8.02 -7.14 -4.00
N PHE A 313 -7.32 -6.25 -4.71
CA PHE A 313 -6.58 -5.15 -4.11
C PHE A 313 -7.48 -4.27 -3.23
N ASN A 314 -8.63 -3.82 -3.75
CA ASN A 314 -9.56 -2.96 -3.00
C ASN A 314 -10.13 -3.69 -1.77
N THR A 315 -10.36 -4.99 -1.88
CA THR A 315 -10.88 -5.80 -0.77
C THR A 315 -9.84 -5.91 0.35
N ILE A 316 -8.59 -6.24 0.01
CA ILE A 316 -7.48 -6.29 0.99
C ILE A 316 -7.19 -4.91 1.58
N ALA A 317 -7.17 -3.87 0.74
CA ALA A 317 -6.94 -2.48 1.16
C ALA A 317 -8.02 -1.95 2.12
N THR A 318 -9.24 -2.49 2.07
CA THR A 318 -10.33 -2.18 3.02
C THR A 318 -10.33 -3.09 4.25
N GLY A 319 -9.23 -3.82 4.48
CA GLY A 319 -9.05 -4.66 5.65
C GLY A 319 -9.73 -6.03 5.56
N LYS A 320 -10.25 -6.44 4.39
CA LYS A 320 -11.05 -7.66 4.25
C LYS A 320 -10.19 -8.79 3.65
N PRO A 321 -9.97 -9.90 4.38
CA PRO A 321 -9.32 -11.07 3.81
C PRO A 321 -10.28 -11.76 2.83
N LEU A 322 -9.73 -12.54 1.90
CA LEU A 322 -10.53 -13.29 0.92
C LEU A 322 -10.24 -14.78 1.07
N VAL A 323 -11.27 -15.61 1.24
CA VAL A 323 -11.10 -17.05 1.11
C VAL A 323 -11.28 -17.40 -0.37
N THR A 324 -10.22 -17.86 -1.01
CA THR A 324 -10.18 -18.21 -2.44
C THR A 324 -10.06 -19.71 -2.61
N LEU A 325 -10.73 -20.26 -3.62
CA LEU A 325 -10.52 -21.64 -4.06
C LEU A 325 -9.61 -21.63 -5.31
N LEU A 326 -8.53 -22.39 -5.29
CA LEU A 326 -7.48 -22.39 -6.30
C LEU A 326 -7.31 -23.79 -6.90
N ARG A 327 -6.92 -23.86 -8.17
CA ARG A 327 -6.42 -25.10 -8.77
C ARG A 327 -4.98 -25.32 -8.31
N TYR A 328 -4.79 -26.18 -7.31
CA TYR A 328 -3.49 -26.32 -6.67
C TYR A 328 -2.42 -26.90 -7.60
N ARG A 329 -2.83 -27.70 -8.58
CA ARG A 329 -1.94 -28.23 -9.64
C ARG A 329 -1.11 -27.13 -10.30
N THR A 330 -1.70 -25.98 -10.60
CA THR A 330 -1.01 -24.88 -11.28
C THR A 330 0.15 -24.36 -10.43
N LEU A 331 -0.04 -24.26 -9.11
CA LEU A 331 0.98 -23.82 -8.15
C LEU A 331 2.02 -24.92 -7.91
N SER A 332 1.57 -26.17 -7.80
CA SER A 332 2.44 -27.33 -7.57
C SER A 332 3.37 -27.59 -8.76
N ALA A 333 2.87 -27.48 -9.99
CA ALA A 333 3.66 -27.61 -11.21
C ALA A 333 4.74 -26.52 -11.33
N ALA A 334 4.53 -25.35 -10.72
CA ALA A 334 5.51 -24.28 -10.63
C ALA A 334 6.52 -24.45 -9.48
N GLY A 335 6.41 -25.52 -8.68
CA GLY A 335 7.29 -25.79 -7.53
C GLY A 335 7.06 -24.85 -6.35
N LEU A 336 5.85 -24.29 -6.23
CA LEU A 336 5.52 -23.28 -5.21
C LEU A 336 4.80 -23.85 -3.98
N THR A 337 4.63 -25.17 -3.90
CA THR A 337 3.85 -25.86 -2.85
C THR A 337 4.72 -26.87 -2.10
N GLU A 338 4.48 -27.07 -0.80
CA GLU A 338 5.18 -28.11 0.00
C GLU A 338 4.83 -29.52 -0.51
N ARG A 339 3.56 -29.73 -0.87
CA ARG A 339 3.05 -31.04 -1.27
C ARG A 339 2.61 -31.08 -2.73
N PRO A 340 2.83 -32.21 -3.42
CA PRO A 340 2.30 -32.43 -4.76
C PRO A 340 0.82 -32.78 -4.65
N PHE A 341 -0.04 -31.76 -4.69
CA PHE A 341 -1.50 -31.90 -4.72
C PHE A 341 -2.06 -31.20 -5.96
N GLU A 342 -2.98 -31.87 -6.67
CA GLU A 342 -3.48 -31.39 -7.97
C GLU A 342 -4.94 -30.92 -7.96
N GLY A 343 -5.62 -31.11 -6.83
CA GLY A 343 -7.05 -30.82 -6.68
C GLY A 343 -7.36 -29.35 -6.37
N PRO A 344 -8.64 -29.04 -6.13
CA PRO A 344 -9.07 -27.73 -5.67
C PRO A 344 -8.64 -27.51 -4.22
N HIS A 345 -8.17 -26.30 -3.90
CA HIS A 345 -7.60 -25.97 -2.59
C HIS A 345 -8.05 -24.60 -2.09
N PHE A 346 -8.51 -24.53 -0.84
CA PHE A 346 -8.85 -23.25 -0.21
C PHE A 346 -7.63 -22.62 0.45
N ALA A 347 -7.48 -21.31 0.26
CA ALA A 347 -6.48 -20.49 0.95
C ALA A 347 -7.06 -19.11 1.29
N VAL A 348 -6.48 -18.43 2.27
CA VAL A 348 -6.92 -17.07 2.67
C VAL A 348 -5.92 -16.03 2.16
N ALA A 349 -6.36 -15.17 1.25
CA ALA A 349 -5.59 -13.99 0.84
C ALA A 349 -5.62 -12.93 1.95
N VAL A 350 -4.43 -12.56 2.41
CA VAL A 350 -4.21 -11.63 3.53
C VAL A 350 -3.34 -10.44 3.17
N GLY A 351 -2.80 -10.40 1.95
CA GLY A 351 -1.99 -9.30 1.48
C GLY A 351 -1.79 -9.38 -0.03
N MET A 352 -1.43 -8.26 -0.64
CA MET A 352 -1.09 -8.20 -2.05
C MET A 352 -0.17 -7.00 -2.30
N ASP A 353 0.81 -7.17 -3.19
CA ASP A 353 1.59 -6.07 -3.76
C ASP A 353 1.53 -6.10 -5.29
N CYS A 354 2.46 -5.43 -5.98
CA CYS A 354 2.49 -5.39 -7.44
C CYS A 354 3.01 -6.68 -8.10
N LYS A 355 3.61 -7.59 -7.35
CA LYS A 355 4.24 -8.83 -7.83
C LYS A 355 3.60 -10.09 -7.25
N TYR A 356 3.17 -10.03 -6.00
CA TYR A 356 2.73 -11.19 -5.22
C TYR A 356 1.37 -10.97 -4.60
N ILE A 357 0.64 -12.08 -4.46
CA ILE A 357 -0.41 -12.22 -3.46
C ILE A 357 0.14 -13.03 -2.28
N TYR A 358 -0.26 -12.67 -1.08
CA TYR A 358 0.15 -13.32 0.16
C TYR A 358 -1.02 -14.13 0.69
N LEU A 359 -0.85 -15.44 0.74
CA LEU A 359 -1.87 -16.38 1.17
C LEU A 359 -1.48 -17.04 2.48
N HIS A 360 -2.42 -17.16 3.42
CA HIS A 360 -2.36 -18.24 4.38
C HIS A 360 -2.78 -19.52 3.67
N ASP A 361 -1.78 -20.33 3.32
CA ASP A 361 -1.98 -21.63 2.71
C ASP A 361 -2.01 -22.71 3.80
N PRO A 362 -3.17 -23.33 4.07
CA PRO A 362 -3.29 -24.28 5.16
C PRO A 362 -2.56 -25.60 4.90
N LEU A 363 -2.16 -25.93 3.66
CA LEU A 363 -1.53 -27.21 3.28
C LEU A 363 0.00 -27.22 3.49
N TYR A 364 0.46 -26.57 4.55
CA TYR A 364 1.87 -26.55 4.97
C TYR A 364 2.00 -27.15 6.36
N SER A 365 2.99 -28.02 6.54
CA SER A 365 3.26 -28.64 7.84
C SER A 365 4.00 -27.69 8.78
N ASP A 366 4.83 -26.80 8.23
CA ASP A 366 5.43 -25.68 8.97
C ASP A 366 4.54 -24.44 8.87
N PRO A 367 3.95 -23.97 10.00
CA PRO A 367 3.14 -22.75 10.02
C PRO A 367 3.87 -21.52 9.47
N ALA A 368 5.18 -21.40 9.70
CA ALA A 368 5.95 -20.25 9.23
C ALA A 368 6.10 -20.22 7.70
N ALA A 369 5.98 -21.38 7.05
CA ALA A 369 6.00 -21.50 5.58
C ALA A 369 4.62 -21.24 4.97
N GLY A 370 3.54 -21.75 5.59
CA GLY A 370 2.18 -21.53 5.11
C GLY A 370 1.63 -20.14 5.40
N GLU A 371 2.15 -19.45 6.42
CA GLU A 371 1.67 -18.13 6.84
C GLU A 371 2.11 -17.01 5.88
N ALA A 372 1.13 -16.47 5.14
CA ALA A 372 1.34 -15.33 4.24
C ALA A 372 2.41 -15.67 3.20
N HIS A 373 2.32 -16.89 2.69
CA HIS A 373 3.15 -17.42 1.63
C HIS A 373 2.93 -16.60 0.36
N ALA A 374 4.04 -16.19 -0.26
CA ALA A 374 4.00 -15.33 -1.42
C ALA A 374 3.85 -16.16 -2.70
N TYR A 375 2.78 -15.93 -3.43
CA TYR A 375 2.54 -16.50 -4.76
C TYR A 375 2.62 -15.39 -5.82
N PRO A 376 3.38 -15.59 -6.91
CA PRO A 376 3.39 -14.66 -8.05
C PRO A 376 1.96 -14.42 -8.56
N LEU A 377 1.61 -13.15 -8.83
CA LEU A 377 0.25 -12.76 -9.20
C LEU A 377 -0.27 -13.46 -10.46
N ASP A 378 0.59 -13.70 -11.43
CA ASP A 378 0.28 -14.39 -12.67
C ASP A 378 -0.09 -15.86 -12.43
N LEU A 379 0.70 -16.56 -11.61
CA LEU A 379 0.44 -17.97 -11.25
C LEU A 379 -0.78 -18.11 -10.35
N PHE A 380 -0.97 -17.21 -9.39
CA PHE A 380 -2.21 -17.14 -8.61
C PHE A 380 -3.42 -16.92 -9.51
N TRP A 381 -3.35 -15.93 -10.41
CA TRP A 381 -4.45 -15.60 -11.32
C TRP A 381 -4.83 -16.78 -12.21
N GLN A 382 -3.82 -17.49 -12.72
CA GLN A 382 -4.03 -18.70 -13.49
C GLN A 382 -4.70 -19.80 -12.64
N ALA A 383 -4.15 -20.12 -11.46
CA ALA A 383 -4.72 -21.13 -10.57
C ALA A 383 -6.18 -20.81 -10.16
N TRP A 384 -6.49 -19.53 -9.94
CA TRP A 384 -7.80 -19.05 -9.54
C TRP A 384 -8.84 -19.06 -10.67
N LYS A 385 -8.38 -19.02 -11.93
CA LYS A 385 -9.23 -19.25 -13.11
C LYS A 385 -9.43 -20.73 -13.39
N ASP A 386 -8.35 -21.50 -13.39
CA ASP A 386 -8.33 -22.90 -13.79
C ASP A 386 -9.19 -23.78 -12.86
N VAL A 387 -9.46 -23.34 -11.64
CA VAL A 387 -10.32 -24.05 -10.69
C VAL A 387 -11.73 -24.28 -11.23
N ALA A 388 -12.23 -23.41 -12.10
CA ALA A 388 -13.56 -23.55 -12.69
C ALA A 388 -13.68 -24.74 -13.65
N SER A 389 -12.54 -25.30 -14.09
CA SER A 389 -12.49 -26.51 -14.89
C SER A 389 -12.45 -27.80 -14.06
N ASP A 390 -12.39 -27.71 -12.72
CA ASP A 390 -12.30 -28.88 -11.86
C ASP A 390 -13.67 -29.56 -11.68
N PRO A 391 -13.81 -30.84 -12.07
CA PRO A 391 -15.09 -31.56 -11.94
C PRO A 391 -15.39 -32.03 -10.51
N SER A 392 -14.38 -32.07 -9.61
CA SER A 392 -14.53 -32.59 -8.24
C SER A 392 -15.17 -31.59 -7.28
N LEU A 393 -15.02 -30.29 -7.54
CA LEU A 393 -15.64 -29.22 -6.76
C LEU A 393 -16.01 -28.05 -7.68
N PRO A 394 -17.20 -28.07 -8.31
CA PRO A 394 -17.64 -27.02 -9.22
C PRO A 394 -17.66 -25.65 -8.51
N ASN A 395 -16.86 -24.71 -9.02
CA ASN A 395 -16.76 -23.37 -8.46
C ASN A 395 -16.56 -22.34 -9.59
N PRO A 396 -17.24 -21.19 -9.58
CA PRO A 396 -17.01 -20.13 -10.56
C PRO A 396 -15.56 -19.64 -10.55
N GLU A 397 -15.05 -19.28 -11.73
CA GLU A 397 -13.71 -18.69 -11.83
C GLU A 397 -13.63 -17.38 -11.03
N ARG A 398 -12.44 -17.13 -10.47
CA ARG A 398 -12.12 -15.88 -9.79
C ARG A 398 -13.15 -15.49 -8.73
N SER A 399 -13.51 -16.48 -7.91
CA SER A 399 -14.49 -16.32 -6.85
C SER A 399 -13.87 -16.39 -5.47
N ALA A 400 -14.48 -15.67 -4.53
CA ALA A 400 -14.04 -15.59 -3.16
C ALA A 400 -15.20 -15.43 -2.18
N ILE A 401 -15.01 -15.97 -0.98
CA ILE A 401 -15.82 -15.63 0.18
C ILE A 401 -15.15 -14.44 0.86
N ILE A 402 -15.93 -13.37 1.08
CA ILE A 402 -15.42 -12.09 1.57
C ILE A 402 -16.25 -11.68 2.79
N PRO A 403 -15.63 -11.43 3.96
CA PRO A 403 -16.33 -10.85 5.10
C PRO A 403 -16.97 -9.51 4.75
N THR A 404 -18.17 -9.25 5.26
CA THR A 404 -18.86 -7.98 4.95
C THR A 404 -18.15 -6.77 5.56
N ALA A 405 -17.38 -6.96 6.63
CA ALA A 405 -16.60 -5.94 7.35
C ALA A 405 -15.09 -6.23 7.30
N GLY A 406 -14.25 -5.19 7.39
CA GLY A 406 -12.79 -5.36 7.52
C GLY A 406 -12.37 -5.89 8.89
N ILE A 407 -11.20 -6.49 9.00
CA ILE A 407 -10.62 -6.91 10.29
C ILE A 407 -10.44 -5.68 11.17
N GLY A 408 -10.84 -5.81 12.44
CA GLY A 408 -10.86 -4.70 13.39
C GLY A 408 -12.09 -3.79 13.26
N PHE A 409 -12.89 -3.93 12.21
CA PHE A 409 -14.22 -3.31 12.12
C PHE A 409 -15.23 -4.21 12.85
N ARG A 410 -15.60 -3.82 14.06
CA ARG A 410 -16.75 -4.44 14.73
C ARG A 410 -18.02 -3.78 14.20
N LEU A 411 -19.01 -4.59 13.82
CA LEU A 411 -20.36 -4.11 13.55
C LEU A 411 -20.76 -3.15 14.65
N ALA A 412 -21.20 -1.96 14.24
CA ALA A 412 -21.38 -0.85 15.13
C ALA A 412 -22.27 -1.26 16.31
N ARG A 413 -21.73 -1.22 17.53
CA ARG A 413 -22.50 -1.64 18.70
C ARG A 413 -23.20 -0.44 19.31
N ARG A 414 -24.50 -0.59 19.61
CA ARG A 414 -25.22 0.44 20.35
C ARG A 414 -24.81 0.37 21.83
N ALA A 415 -24.43 1.52 22.36
CA ALA A 415 -24.08 1.68 23.76
C ALA A 415 -24.98 2.75 24.38
N LYS A 416 -25.52 2.45 25.57
CA LYS A 416 -26.31 3.39 26.36
C LYS A 416 -25.43 4.06 27.40
N ILE A 417 -25.48 5.38 27.50
CA ILE A 417 -24.67 6.15 28.45
C ILE A 417 -25.22 6.00 29.88
N THR A 418 -24.36 5.66 30.84
CA THR A 418 -24.73 5.47 32.26
C THR A 418 -24.38 6.68 33.14
N ALA A 419 -23.40 7.49 32.73
CA ALA A 419 -23.03 8.73 33.42
C ALA A 419 -24.05 9.86 33.22
N GLN A 420 -24.19 10.75 34.20
CA GLN A 420 -25.08 11.93 34.10
C GLN A 420 -24.67 12.87 32.96
N ALA A 421 -23.38 13.09 32.82
CA ALA A 421 -22.76 13.78 31.71
C ALA A 421 -21.47 13.04 31.33
N LEU A 422 -21.33 12.72 30.05
CA LEU A 422 -20.15 12.08 29.48
C LEU A 422 -19.56 12.99 28.40
N TYR A 423 -18.32 13.40 28.56
CA TYR A 423 -17.64 14.22 27.58
C TYR A 423 -17.21 13.39 26.37
N VAL A 424 -17.55 13.90 25.18
CA VAL A 424 -17.02 13.41 23.90
C VAL A 424 -15.75 14.19 23.62
N ARG A 425 -14.67 13.48 23.28
CA ARG A 425 -13.33 14.05 23.12
C ARG A 425 -12.82 13.86 21.70
N ALA A 426 -11.97 14.79 21.26
CA ALA A 426 -11.32 14.75 19.94
C ALA A 426 -10.41 13.52 19.76
N VAL A 427 -9.82 13.05 20.86
CA VAL A 427 -8.87 11.92 20.91
C VAL A 427 -9.22 10.98 22.08
N PRO A 428 -8.89 9.68 22.02
CA PRO A 428 -9.30 8.66 23.00
C PRO A 428 -8.46 8.69 24.30
N ASN A 429 -8.43 9.84 24.97
CA ASN A 429 -7.79 9.98 26.27
C ASN A 429 -8.44 11.09 27.10
N VAL A 430 -8.19 11.10 28.41
CA VAL A 430 -8.81 12.05 29.36
C VAL A 430 -8.36 13.51 29.18
N ASN A 431 -7.23 13.74 28.49
CA ASN A 431 -6.68 15.06 28.22
C ASN A 431 -7.16 15.64 26.87
N GLY A 432 -7.86 14.84 26.06
CA GLY A 432 -8.36 15.26 24.76
C GLY A 432 -9.38 16.40 24.87
N LYS A 433 -9.32 17.35 23.92
CA LYS A 433 -10.27 18.47 23.83
C LYS A 433 -11.71 17.94 23.84
N ILE A 434 -12.56 18.53 24.69
CA ILE A 434 -13.98 18.21 24.74
C ILE A 434 -14.65 18.85 23.52
N VAL A 435 -15.28 18.03 22.68
CA VAL A 435 -15.95 18.44 21.45
C VAL A 435 -17.47 18.36 21.55
N ALA A 436 -18.00 17.55 22.46
CA ALA A 436 -19.43 17.48 22.77
C ALA A 436 -19.66 16.87 24.17
N THR A 437 -20.92 16.83 24.62
CA THR A 437 -21.32 16.15 25.86
C THR A 437 -22.57 15.33 25.60
N LEU A 438 -22.59 14.09 26.07
CA LEU A 438 -23.72 13.17 26.08
C LEU A 438 -24.31 13.06 27.48
N ARG A 439 -25.59 12.72 27.60
CA ARG A 439 -26.32 12.60 28.86
C ARG A 439 -26.67 11.15 29.16
N ARG A 440 -27.02 10.89 30.42
CA ARG A 440 -27.51 9.56 30.84
C ARG A 440 -28.68 9.13 29.96
N ASN A 441 -28.67 7.85 29.58
CA ASN A 441 -29.63 7.19 28.69
C ASN A 441 -29.51 7.51 27.20
N ASP A 442 -28.63 8.43 26.78
CA ASP A 442 -28.34 8.59 25.36
C ASP A 442 -27.83 7.27 24.79
N ILE A 443 -28.26 6.96 23.56
CA ILE A 443 -27.80 5.77 22.84
C ILE A 443 -26.89 6.27 21.71
N VAL A 444 -25.70 5.72 21.65
CA VAL A 444 -24.72 6.02 20.60
C VAL A 444 -24.27 4.76 19.90
N GLU A 445 -23.92 4.92 18.64
CA GLU A 445 -23.38 3.87 17.80
C GLU A 445 -21.85 3.91 17.88
N ILE A 446 -21.26 2.86 18.41
CA ILE A 446 -19.81 2.72 18.54
C ILE A 446 -19.27 2.13 17.23
N GLN A 447 -18.55 2.93 16.45
CA GLN A 447 -17.96 2.56 15.17
C GLN A 447 -16.59 1.87 15.32
N ARG A 448 -15.85 2.24 16.36
CA ARG A 448 -14.50 1.71 16.65
C ARG A 448 -14.25 1.71 18.15
N GLU A 449 -13.47 0.76 18.66
CA GLU A 449 -13.05 0.72 20.06
C GLU A 449 -11.52 0.71 20.18
N MET A 450 -10.98 1.50 21.12
CA MET A 450 -9.53 1.57 21.36
C MET A 450 -9.27 1.87 22.85
N GLY A 451 -8.58 0.97 23.55
CA GLY A 451 -8.09 1.24 24.91
C GLY A 451 -9.18 1.63 25.93
N GLY A 452 -10.39 1.06 25.83
CA GLY A 452 -11.52 1.42 26.69
C GLY A 452 -12.30 2.66 26.25
N TRP A 453 -12.02 3.19 25.05
CA TRP A 453 -12.76 4.27 24.39
C TRP A 453 -13.52 3.77 23.18
N GLY A 454 -14.66 4.39 22.87
CA GLY A 454 -15.48 4.14 21.70
C GLY A 454 -15.59 5.37 20.81
N GLU A 455 -15.31 5.21 19.52
CA GLU A 455 -15.51 6.23 18.48
C GLU A 455 -16.97 6.23 18.04
N ILE A 456 -17.59 7.40 18.01
CA ILE A 456 -19.01 7.60 17.65
C ILE A 456 -19.17 8.51 16.41
N GLY A 457 -18.09 8.71 15.68
CA GLY A 457 -17.94 9.60 14.53
C GLY A 457 -16.51 10.15 14.44
N GLU A 458 -16.17 10.76 13.31
CA GLU A 458 -14.83 11.33 13.04
C GLU A 458 -14.36 12.24 14.18
N GLU A 459 -13.21 11.91 14.79
CA GLU A 459 -12.63 12.62 15.94
C GLU A 459 -13.59 12.76 17.14
N ARG A 460 -14.45 11.77 17.38
CA ARG A 460 -15.42 11.81 18.49
C ARG A 460 -15.36 10.52 19.32
N TRP A 461 -14.72 10.62 20.47
CA TRP A 461 -14.44 9.50 21.36
C TRP A 461 -15.14 9.63 22.71
N ILE A 462 -15.67 8.52 23.23
CA ILE A 462 -16.25 8.43 24.57
C ILE A 462 -15.61 7.33 25.39
N SER A 463 -15.55 7.49 26.72
CA SER A 463 -15.06 6.42 27.59
C SER A 463 -16.14 5.35 27.78
N LEU A 464 -15.80 4.10 27.44
CA LEU A 464 -16.72 2.97 27.49
C LEU A 464 -17.02 2.51 28.92
N SER A 465 -16.22 2.94 29.90
CA SER A 465 -16.45 2.69 31.32
C SER A 465 -17.78 3.30 31.82
N TYR A 466 -18.33 4.26 31.06
CA TYR A 466 -19.60 4.92 31.35
C TYR A 466 -20.71 4.50 30.39
N THR A 467 -20.65 3.27 29.88
CA THR A 467 -21.63 2.73 28.95
C THR A 467 -22.12 1.35 29.36
N SER A 468 -23.36 1.01 28.99
CA SER A 468 -23.92 -0.33 29.07
C SER A 468 -24.33 -0.80 27.67
N GLN A 469 -24.12 -2.07 27.35
CA GLN A 469 -24.50 -2.64 26.07
C GLN A 469 -26.03 -2.64 25.90
N VAL A 470 -26.52 -2.28 24.71
CA VAL A 470 -27.92 -2.42 24.33
C VAL A 470 -28.02 -3.64 23.41
N PRO A 471 -28.82 -4.67 23.76
CA PRO A 471 -29.08 -5.79 22.85
C PRO A 471 -29.61 -5.29 21.49
N GLY A 472 -29.27 -6.02 20.42
CA GLY A 472 -29.72 -5.76 19.05
C GLY A 472 -31.23 -5.80 18.93
#